data_AF-A0A524IDD1-F1
#
_entry.id   AF-A0A524IDD1-F1
#
_cell.length_a   1.000
_cell.length_b   1.000
_cell.length_c   1.000
_cell.angle_alpha   90.00
_cell.angle_beta   90.00
_cell.angle_gamma   90.00
#
_symmetry.space_group_name_H-M   'P 1'
#
loop_
_entity.id
_entity.type
_entity.pdbx_description
1 polymer ?
#
loop_
_entity_poly.entity_id
_entity_poly.type
_entity_poly.pdbx_seq_one_letter_code
_entity_poly.pdbx_strand_id
1 'polypeptide(L)'
;MPSPKKPKKKVKLKAGHSEIQNIPLSKKRKFQKRLLKWYDESGRDLPWRRTEDPYRILVSEVMLQQTQVDRVIPKFHEFLQKYPTVQDLAEAKPEDVRKTWYPLGYNIRPYRLHGIACETMERYGGNIPSEEEELLSMKGIGRYTAGAIQSFAFQKDAAILDTNVMRVLHRIFIGKGDPKKQKATLWMLSEKLIPRGKGYDFNQGLMDFGAMVCTARKPFCMLCPMRDICHT
;
A
#
# COMPACT_ATOMS: atom_id res chain seq x y z
N MET A 1 37.13 28.77 25.65
CA MET A 1 36.30 27.82 26.43
C MET A 1 35.05 27.48 25.61
N PRO A 2 34.76 26.20 25.32
CA PRO A 2 33.59 25.82 24.53
C PRO A 2 32.31 25.90 25.38
N SER A 3 31.26 26.52 24.83
CA SER A 3 29.95 26.65 25.49
C SER A 3 29.30 25.30 25.81
N PRO A 4 28.56 25.18 26.93
CA PRO A 4 27.90 23.94 27.30
C PRO A 4 26.72 23.65 26.35
N LYS A 5 26.74 22.46 25.73
CA LYS A 5 25.64 21.95 24.90
C LYS A 5 24.38 21.80 25.76
N LYS A 6 23.29 22.45 25.35
CA LYS A 6 21.96 22.30 25.98
C LYS A 6 21.52 20.83 25.97
N PRO A 7 20.89 20.33 27.05
CA PRO A 7 20.44 18.95 27.13
C PRO A 7 19.33 18.68 26.10
N LYS A 8 19.47 17.61 25.32
CA LYS A 8 18.43 17.14 24.38
C LYS A 8 17.17 16.79 25.19
N LYS A 9 16.05 17.45 24.89
CA LYS A 9 14.73 17.14 25.47
C LYS A 9 14.39 15.67 25.18
N LYS A 10 14.19 14.86 26.23
CA LYS A 10 13.63 13.51 26.13
C LYS A 10 12.21 13.62 25.56
N VAL A 11 11.99 13.10 24.36
CA VAL A 11 10.67 12.98 23.75
C VAL A 11 9.87 11.96 24.57
N LYS A 12 8.81 12.40 25.26
CA LYS A 12 7.86 11.49 25.93
C LYS A 12 7.12 10.69 24.85
N LEU A 13 7.36 9.38 24.81
CA LEU A 13 6.58 8.44 24.00
C LEU A 13 5.11 8.47 24.47
N LYS A 14 4.17 8.77 23.56
CA LYS A 14 2.73 8.71 23.85
C LYS A 14 2.35 7.27 24.18
N ALA A 15 1.46 7.05 25.15
CA ALA A 15 1.06 5.73 25.67
C ALA A 15 0.69 4.66 24.61
N GLY A 16 0.20 5.05 23.42
CA GLY A 16 -0.03 4.12 22.31
C GLY A 16 1.22 3.55 21.62
N HIS A 17 2.42 4.10 21.88
CA HIS A 17 3.69 3.57 21.38
C HIS A 17 4.19 2.37 22.19
N SER A 18 3.86 2.27 23.48
CA SER A 18 4.37 1.18 24.33
C SER A 18 3.60 -0.13 24.12
N GLU A 19 2.27 -0.08 23.88
CA GLU A 19 1.46 -1.29 23.62
C GLU A 19 1.87 -2.02 22.31
N ILE A 20 2.38 -1.29 21.31
CA ILE A 20 2.79 -1.84 19.99
C ILE A 20 4.24 -2.31 19.97
N GLN A 21 5.04 -1.92 20.95
CA GLN A 21 6.38 -2.47 21.12
C GLN A 21 6.34 -3.95 21.51
N ASN A 22 5.25 -4.41 22.14
CA ASN A 22 5.14 -5.73 22.74
C ASN A 22 3.98 -6.57 22.18
N ILE A 23 3.82 -6.66 20.85
CA ILE A 23 2.90 -7.68 20.28
C ILE A 23 3.47 -9.06 20.64
N PRO A 24 2.72 -9.92 21.34
CA PRO A 24 3.19 -11.26 21.65
C PRO A 24 3.58 -11.99 20.35
N LEU A 25 4.77 -12.59 20.31
CA LEU A 25 5.27 -13.30 19.12
C LEU A 25 4.29 -14.39 18.67
N SER A 26 3.59 -15.03 19.61
CA SER A 26 2.53 -15.99 19.34
C SER A 26 1.35 -15.38 18.56
N LYS A 27 0.88 -14.19 18.96
CA LYS A 27 -0.20 -13.45 18.26
C LYS A 27 0.26 -13.02 16.87
N LYS A 28 1.48 -12.47 16.74
CA LYS A 28 2.08 -12.10 15.44
C LYS A 28 2.14 -13.30 14.49
N ARG A 29 2.74 -14.42 14.90
CA ARG A 29 2.89 -15.63 14.08
C ARG A 29 1.53 -16.23 13.70
N LYS A 30 0.58 -16.26 14.63
CA LYS A 30 -0.78 -16.75 14.38
C LYS A 30 -1.49 -15.89 13.33
N PHE A 31 -1.40 -14.56 13.43
CA PHE A 31 -1.96 -13.65 12.43
C PHE A 31 -1.31 -13.85 11.05
N GLN A 32 0.02 -13.84 10.97
CA GLN A 32 0.76 -14.04 9.73
C GLN A 32 0.36 -15.34 9.02
N LYS A 33 0.40 -16.48 9.75
CA LYS A 33 0.07 -17.79 9.20
C LYS A 33 -1.36 -17.85 8.68
N ARG A 34 -2.33 -17.34 9.46
CA ARG A 34 -3.75 -17.39 9.08
C ARG A 34 -4.07 -16.46 7.92
N LEU A 35 -3.42 -15.31 7.84
CA LEU A 35 -3.66 -14.36 6.74
C LEU A 35 -3.11 -14.93 5.44
N LEU A 36 -1.87 -15.43 5.46
CA LEU A 36 -1.25 -16.05 4.28
C LEU A 36 -2.04 -17.27 3.82
N LYS A 37 -2.46 -18.14 4.75
CA LYS A 37 -3.31 -19.28 4.41
C LYS A 37 -4.63 -18.83 3.78
N TRP A 38 -5.30 -17.83 4.35
CA TRP A 38 -6.54 -17.31 3.80
C TRP A 38 -6.33 -16.69 2.40
N TYR A 39 -5.22 -15.98 2.18
CA TYR A 39 -4.90 -15.40 0.88
C TYR A 39 -4.62 -16.47 -0.18
N ASP A 40 -3.95 -17.56 0.19
CA ASP A 40 -3.74 -18.71 -0.69
C ASP A 40 -5.06 -19.36 -1.14
N GLU A 41 -6.03 -19.47 -0.22
CA GLU A 41 -7.34 -20.12 -0.49
C GLU A 41 -8.39 -19.18 -1.12
N SER A 42 -8.29 -17.86 -0.90
CA SER A 42 -9.36 -16.90 -1.20
C SER A 42 -8.89 -15.59 -1.86
N GLY A 43 -7.60 -15.47 -2.16
CA GLY A 43 -7.02 -14.30 -2.82
C GLY A 43 -7.62 -14.09 -4.21
N ARG A 44 -7.79 -12.82 -4.58
CA ARG A 44 -8.33 -12.46 -5.89
C ARG A 44 -7.28 -12.59 -6.98
N ASP A 45 -7.69 -13.07 -8.14
CA ASP A 45 -6.87 -13.05 -9.35
C ASP A 45 -7.18 -11.77 -10.13
N LEU A 46 -6.19 -10.87 -10.25
CA LEU A 46 -6.33 -9.54 -10.84
C LEU A 46 -5.23 -9.29 -11.87
N PRO A 47 -5.49 -8.57 -12.97
CA PRO A 47 -4.51 -8.40 -14.06
C PRO A 47 -3.14 -7.87 -13.62
N TRP A 48 -3.12 -6.90 -12.72
CA TRP A 48 -1.90 -6.31 -12.17
C TRP A 48 -1.15 -7.18 -11.15
N ARG A 49 -1.71 -8.34 -10.77
CA ARG A 49 -1.02 -9.34 -9.94
C ARG A 49 -0.25 -10.37 -10.76
N ARG A 50 -0.45 -10.40 -12.08
CA ARG A 50 0.21 -11.33 -13.02
C ARG A 50 1.45 -10.71 -13.69
N THR A 51 2.03 -9.70 -13.05
CA THR A 51 3.17 -8.95 -13.56
C THR A 51 4.01 -8.44 -12.39
N GLU A 52 5.31 -8.36 -12.60
CA GLU A 52 6.25 -7.69 -11.70
C GLU A 52 6.78 -6.36 -12.28
N ASP A 53 6.32 -5.98 -13.48
CA ASP A 53 6.66 -4.71 -14.13
C ASP A 53 6.26 -3.51 -13.23
N PRO A 54 7.25 -2.71 -12.75
CA PRO A 54 6.98 -1.55 -11.90
C PRO A 54 6.05 -0.52 -12.53
N TYR A 55 6.08 -0.35 -13.86
CA TYR A 55 5.23 0.61 -14.57
C TYR A 55 3.77 0.17 -14.51
N ARG A 56 3.50 -1.10 -14.83
CA ARG A 56 2.15 -1.66 -14.78
C ARG A 56 1.58 -1.62 -13.37
N ILE A 57 2.39 -1.94 -12.37
CA ILE A 57 2.01 -1.86 -10.95
C ILE A 57 1.70 -0.42 -10.56
N LEU A 58 2.55 0.54 -10.92
CA LEU A 58 2.29 1.96 -10.67
C LEU A 58 0.96 2.40 -11.30
N VAL A 59 0.69 2.02 -12.55
CA VAL A 59 -0.58 2.32 -13.25
C VAL A 59 -1.76 1.78 -12.45
N SER A 60 -1.74 0.50 -12.04
CA SER A 60 -2.85 -0.07 -11.27
C SER A 60 -3.01 0.59 -9.91
N GLU A 61 -1.92 0.86 -9.19
CA GLU A 61 -1.97 1.48 -7.86
C GLU A 61 -2.55 2.90 -7.91
N VAL A 62 -2.24 3.67 -8.96
CA VAL A 62 -2.86 5.00 -9.14
C VAL A 62 -4.34 4.87 -9.55
N MET A 63 -4.69 3.92 -10.41
CA MET A 63 -6.09 3.68 -10.81
C MET A 63 -6.97 3.23 -9.65
N LEU A 64 -6.45 2.41 -8.73
CA LEU A 64 -7.19 1.88 -7.58
C LEU A 64 -7.46 2.93 -6.49
N GLN A 65 -6.81 4.08 -6.53
CA GLN A 65 -7.08 5.18 -5.60
C GLN A 65 -8.51 5.70 -5.76
N GLN A 66 -9.38 5.41 -4.79
CA GLN A 66 -10.79 5.85 -4.79
C GLN A 66 -11.57 5.33 -6.01
N THR A 67 -11.21 4.18 -6.56
CA THR A 67 -11.96 3.55 -7.67
C THR A 67 -12.11 2.05 -7.41
N GLN A 68 -13.28 1.51 -7.73
CA GLN A 68 -13.58 0.09 -7.52
C GLN A 68 -12.84 -0.78 -8.54
N VAL A 69 -12.42 -1.97 -8.11
CA VAL A 69 -11.66 -2.93 -8.91
C VAL A 69 -12.33 -3.24 -10.25
N ASP A 70 -13.64 -3.50 -10.24
CA ASP A 70 -14.39 -3.87 -11.46
C ASP A 70 -14.38 -2.77 -12.52
N ARG A 71 -14.25 -1.50 -12.11
CA ARG A 71 -14.10 -0.36 -13.03
C ARG A 71 -12.66 -0.20 -13.52
N VAL A 72 -11.69 -0.56 -12.69
CA VAL A 72 -10.25 -0.46 -13.02
C VAL A 72 -9.85 -1.52 -14.03
N ILE A 73 -10.33 -2.76 -13.91
CA ILE A 73 -9.94 -3.88 -14.79
C ILE A 73 -10.01 -3.53 -16.30
N PRO A 74 -11.16 -3.14 -16.88
CA PRO A 74 -11.23 -2.84 -18.30
C PRO A 74 -10.36 -1.64 -18.68
N LYS A 75 -10.30 -0.63 -17.80
CA LYS A 75 -9.53 0.59 -18.06
C LYS A 75 -8.03 0.37 -18.00
N PHE A 76 -7.56 -0.52 -17.13
CA PHE A 76 -6.16 -0.92 -17.02
C PHE A 76 -5.69 -1.55 -18.34
N HIS A 77 -6.49 -2.44 -18.92
CA HIS A 77 -6.17 -3.04 -20.22
C HIS A 77 -6.15 -2.02 -21.35
N GLU A 78 -7.17 -1.17 -21.47
CA GLU A 78 -7.22 -0.10 -22.47
C GLU A 78 -6.02 0.85 -22.35
N PHE A 79 -5.69 1.24 -21.11
CA PHE A 79 -4.62 2.18 -20.86
C PHE A 79 -3.25 1.60 -21.23
N LEU A 80 -2.97 0.35 -20.84
CA LEU A 80 -1.71 -0.31 -21.18
C LEU A 80 -1.62 -0.75 -22.65
N GLN A 81 -2.75 -0.91 -23.34
CA GLN A 81 -2.74 -1.08 -24.80
C GLN A 81 -2.25 0.18 -25.50
N LYS A 82 -2.67 1.36 -25.02
CA LYS A 82 -2.32 2.65 -25.60
C LYS A 82 -0.96 3.18 -25.14
N TYR A 83 -0.61 2.92 -23.89
CA TYR A 83 0.67 3.30 -23.28
C TYR A 83 1.34 2.04 -22.71
N PRO A 84 1.97 1.20 -23.56
CA PRO A 84 2.57 -0.06 -23.12
C PRO A 84 3.75 0.12 -22.16
N THR A 85 4.51 1.21 -22.32
CA THR A 85 5.70 1.51 -21.54
C THR A 85 5.61 2.85 -20.82
N VAL A 86 6.49 3.06 -19.84
CA VAL A 86 6.63 4.37 -19.18
C VAL A 86 7.05 5.47 -20.17
N GLN A 87 7.84 5.13 -21.20
CA GLN A 87 8.24 6.06 -22.26
C GLN A 87 7.02 6.49 -23.09
N ASP A 88 6.19 5.55 -23.53
CA ASP A 88 4.97 5.87 -24.29
C ASP A 88 4.04 6.80 -23.50
N LEU A 89 3.96 6.60 -22.18
CA LEU A 89 3.20 7.49 -21.32
C LEU A 89 3.85 8.87 -21.18
N ALA A 90 5.17 8.93 -20.99
CA ALA A 90 5.90 10.19 -20.81
C ALA A 90 5.83 11.09 -22.06
N GLU A 91 5.88 10.49 -23.26
CA GLU A 91 5.80 11.19 -24.55
C GLU A 91 4.36 11.62 -24.90
N ALA A 92 3.36 11.06 -24.24
CA ALA A 92 1.96 11.39 -24.48
C ALA A 92 1.62 12.83 -24.06
N LYS A 93 0.68 13.45 -24.78
CA LYS A 93 0.10 14.73 -24.35
C LYS A 93 -0.73 14.51 -23.07
N PRO A 94 -0.56 15.32 -22.01
CA PRO A 94 -1.28 15.15 -20.74
C PRO A 94 -2.81 15.08 -20.89
N GLU A 95 -3.39 15.86 -21.81
CA GLU A 95 -4.82 15.82 -22.10
C GLU A 95 -5.29 14.50 -22.70
N ASP A 96 -4.47 13.84 -23.52
CA ASP A 96 -4.81 12.55 -24.10
C ASP A 96 -4.71 11.42 -23.07
N VAL A 97 -3.78 11.54 -22.11
CA VAL A 97 -3.74 10.67 -20.92
C VAL A 97 -5.02 10.83 -20.11
N ARG A 98 -5.45 12.07 -19.84
CA ARG A 98 -6.71 12.33 -19.11
C ARG A 98 -7.93 11.76 -19.85
N LYS A 99 -8.02 11.95 -21.17
CA LYS A 99 -9.12 11.38 -21.99
C LYS A 99 -9.15 9.86 -21.89
N THR A 100 -8.00 9.20 -22.01
CA THR A 100 -7.89 7.74 -21.89
C THR A 100 -8.30 7.28 -20.48
N TRP A 101 -7.96 8.03 -19.44
CA TRP A 101 -8.30 7.73 -18.04
C TRP A 101 -9.80 7.78 -17.71
N TYR A 102 -10.60 8.53 -18.47
CA TYR A 102 -12.05 8.65 -18.25
C TYR A 102 -12.74 7.28 -18.41
N PRO A 103 -13.71 6.87 -17.55
CA PRO A 103 -14.42 7.66 -16.54
C PRO A 103 -13.97 7.41 -15.09
N LEU A 104 -12.73 6.96 -14.82
CA LEU A 104 -12.32 6.58 -13.46
C LEU A 104 -12.39 7.73 -12.42
N GLY A 105 -12.51 8.98 -12.86
CA GLY A 105 -12.67 10.15 -12.00
C GLY A 105 -11.39 10.58 -11.27
N TYR A 106 -11.51 11.56 -10.38
CA TYR A 106 -10.40 12.21 -9.67
C TYR A 106 -9.28 12.64 -10.62
N ASN A 107 -9.61 13.61 -11.48
CA ASN A 107 -8.89 14.00 -12.69
C ASN A 107 -7.44 14.46 -12.48
N ILE A 108 -6.99 14.67 -11.25
CA ILE A 108 -5.59 14.96 -10.96
C ILE A 108 -4.68 13.73 -11.10
N ARG A 109 -5.22 12.52 -10.94
CA ARG A 109 -4.45 11.26 -11.00
C ARG A 109 -3.76 11.01 -12.34
N PRO A 110 -4.43 11.12 -13.52
CA PRO A 110 -3.74 10.93 -14.79
C PRO A 110 -2.58 11.92 -14.97
N TYR A 111 -2.72 13.17 -14.55
CA TYR A 111 -1.62 14.14 -14.60
C TYR A 111 -0.48 13.79 -13.64
N ARG A 112 -0.78 13.28 -12.44
CA ARG A 112 0.25 12.80 -11.51
C ARG A 112 1.00 11.61 -12.06
N LEU A 113 0.28 10.63 -12.61
CA LEU A 113 0.89 9.44 -13.22
C LEU A 113 1.77 9.83 -14.43
N HIS A 114 1.27 10.74 -15.28
CA HIS A 114 2.05 11.30 -16.38
C HIS A 114 3.31 12.00 -15.88
N GLY A 115 3.20 12.85 -14.86
CA GLY A 115 4.36 13.51 -14.23
C GLY A 115 5.40 12.52 -13.68
N ILE A 116 4.95 11.44 -13.03
CA ILE A 116 5.84 10.37 -12.56
C ILE A 116 6.54 9.69 -13.74
N ALA A 117 5.84 9.45 -14.86
CA ALA A 117 6.44 8.87 -16.06
C ALA A 117 7.50 9.78 -16.68
N CYS A 118 7.21 11.08 -16.84
CA CYS A 118 8.21 12.06 -17.31
C CYS A 118 9.42 12.13 -16.38
N GLU A 119 9.20 12.18 -15.07
CA GLU A 119 10.28 12.19 -14.07
C GLU A 119 11.11 10.90 -14.11
N THR A 120 10.48 9.75 -14.36
CA THR A 120 11.16 8.46 -14.54
C THR A 120 12.09 8.48 -15.76
N MET A 121 11.64 9.05 -16.88
CA MET A 121 12.47 9.20 -18.08
C MET A 121 13.65 10.16 -17.84
N GLU A 122 13.39 11.32 -17.23
CA GLU A 122 14.37 12.38 -17.02
C GLU A 122 15.46 11.99 -16.01
N ARG A 123 15.07 11.42 -14.86
CA ARG A 123 16.00 11.18 -13.74
C ARG A 123 16.55 9.76 -13.69
N TYR A 124 15.82 8.78 -14.24
CA TYR A 124 16.13 7.36 -14.05
C TYR A 124 16.20 6.57 -15.37
N GLY A 125 16.24 7.26 -16.52
CA GLY A 125 16.43 6.64 -17.83
C GLY A 125 15.33 5.63 -18.20
N GLY A 126 14.10 5.86 -17.74
CA GLY A 126 12.96 4.97 -17.99
C GLY A 126 12.83 3.80 -17.02
N ASN A 127 13.67 3.71 -15.99
CA ASN A 127 13.57 2.68 -14.96
C ASN A 127 12.96 3.26 -13.68
N ILE A 128 11.80 2.74 -13.24
CA ILE A 128 11.25 3.13 -11.94
C ILE A 128 12.18 2.58 -10.84
N PRO A 129 12.65 3.42 -9.91
CA PRO A 129 13.60 3.00 -8.89
C PRO A 129 12.97 2.02 -7.89
N SER A 130 13.81 1.18 -7.26
CA SER A 130 13.38 0.22 -6.24
C SER A 130 13.61 0.72 -4.81
N GLU A 131 14.36 1.81 -4.61
CA GLU A 131 14.67 2.34 -3.29
C GLU A 131 13.59 3.29 -2.78
N GLU A 132 13.28 3.17 -1.48
CA GLU A 132 12.18 3.91 -0.87
C GLU A 132 12.42 5.42 -0.95
N GLU A 133 13.65 5.85 -0.68
CA GLU A 133 14.04 7.27 -0.70
C GLU A 133 13.87 7.89 -2.10
N GLU A 134 14.27 7.15 -3.15
CA GLU A 134 14.12 7.58 -4.54
C GLU A 134 12.65 7.70 -4.91
N LEU A 135 11.85 6.66 -4.60
CA LEU A 135 10.41 6.65 -4.84
C LEU A 135 9.70 7.79 -4.10
N LEU A 136 10.02 8.03 -2.83
CA LEU A 136 9.44 9.11 -2.03
C LEU A 136 9.88 10.51 -2.50
N SER A 137 10.99 10.62 -3.23
CA SER A 137 11.43 11.89 -3.83
C SER A 137 10.57 12.30 -5.03
N MET A 138 9.87 11.35 -5.66
CA MET A 138 9.06 11.61 -6.86
C MET A 138 7.72 12.25 -6.52
N LYS A 139 7.37 13.32 -7.24
CA LYS A 139 6.16 14.09 -6.93
C LYS A 139 4.90 13.28 -7.26
N GLY A 140 4.16 12.88 -6.22
CA GLY A 140 2.91 12.13 -6.34
C GLY A 140 3.00 10.69 -5.85
N ILE A 141 4.21 10.21 -5.53
CA ILE A 141 4.41 8.94 -4.84
C ILE A 141 4.45 9.22 -3.33
N GLY A 142 3.45 8.69 -2.62
CA GLY A 142 3.43 8.69 -1.17
C GLY A 142 3.91 7.35 -0.60
N ARG A 143 4.10 7.28 0.72
CA ARG A 143 4.58 6.09 1.43
C ARG A 143 3.83 4.79 1.09
N TYR A 144 2.51 4.86 0.89
CA TYR A 144 1.74 3.70 0.44
C TYR A 144 2.20 3.22 -0.96
N THR A 145 2.24 4.13 -1.94
CA THR A 145 2.61 3.79 -3.32
C THR A 145 4.06 3.34 -3.42
N ALA A 146 4.97 3.96 -2.66
CA ALA A 146 6.36 3.50 -2.57
C ALA A 146 6.44 2.06 -2.05
N GLY A 147 5.79 1.76 -0.91
CA GLY A 147 5.76 0.41 -0.36
C GLY A 147 5.09 -0.61 -1.28
N ALA A 148 4.03 -0.21 -2.00
CA ALA A 148 3.36 -1.04 -2.99
C ALA A 148 4.28 -1.37 -4.18
N ILE A 149 4.99 -0.39 -4.74
CA ILE A 149 5.97 -0.63 -5.82
C ILE A 149 7.09 -1.56 -5.32
N GLN A 150 7.69 -1.24 -4.17
CA GLN A 150 8.75 -2.07 -3.58
C GLN A 150 8.31 -3.51 -3.33
N SER A 151 7.10 -3.70 -2.80
CA SER A 151 6.58 -5.02 -2.48
C SER A 151 6.09 -5.79 -3.70
N PHE A 152 5.38 -5.14 -4.63
CA PHE A 152 4.70 -5.82 -5.73
C PHE A 152 5.58 -6.00 -6.96
N ALA A 153 6.50 -5.06 -7.21
CA ALA A 153 7.37 -5.09 -8.38
C ALA A 153 8.75 -5.67 -8.05
N PHE A 154 9.28 -5.34 -6.85
CA PHE A 154 10.64 -5.69 -6.46
C PHE A 154 10.72 -6.75 -5.35
N GLN A 155 9.58 -7.35 -4.97
CA GLN A 155 9.49 -8.41 -3.97
C GLN A 155 10.15 -8.06 -2.61
N LYS A 156 10.29 -6.76 -2.30
CA LYS A 156 10.84 -6.30 -1.00
C LYS A 156 9.78 -6.44 0.09
N ASP A 157 10.22 -6.68 1.32
CA ASP A 157 9.35 -6.73 2.50
C ASP A 157 8.94 -5.32 2.96
N ALA A 158 8.33 -4.53 2.06
CA ALA A 158 7.94 -3.15 2.30
C ALA A 158 6.48 -3.05 2.77
N ALA A 159 6.23 -2.21 3.77
CA ALA A 159 4.91 -2.04 4.36
C ALA A 159 3.97 -1.21 3.48
N ILE A 160 2.68 -1.56 3.52
CA ILE A 160 1.61 -0.71 2.99
C ILE A 160 0.62 -0.36 4.09
N LEU A 161 -0.08 0.77 3.93
CA LEU A 161 -1.17 1.16 4.82
C LEU A 161 -2.20 2.02 4.08
N ASP A 162 -3.14 1.37 3.40
CA ASP A 162 -4.35 2.02 2.89
C ASP A 162 -5.45 2.04 3.97
N THR A 163 -6.66 2.47 3.60
CA THR A 163 -7.78 2.53 4.54
C THR A 163 -8.31 1.15 4.95
N ASN A 164 -8.13 0.11 4.11
CA ASN A 164 -8.52 -1.26 4.40
C ASN A 164 -7.56 -1.91 5.39
N VAL A 165 -6.26 -1.86 5.10
CA VAL A 165 -5.20 -2.36 5.97
C VAL A 165 -5.23 -1.63 7.31
N MET A 166 -5.38 -0.30 7.31
CA MET A 166 -5.51 0.48 8.55
C MET A 166 -6.66 -0.03 9.43
N ARG A 167 -7.82 -0.35 8.84
CA ARG A 167 -8.97 -0.90 9.55
C ARG A 167 -8.72 -2.31 10.08
N VAL A 168 -8.14 -3.19 9.26
CA VAL A 168 -7.80 -4.57 9.65
C VAL A 168 -6.86 -4.57 10.84
N LEU A 169 -5.75 -3.83 10.74
CA LEU A 169 -4.74 -3.76 11.79
C LEU A 169 -5.29 -3.12 13.06
N HIS A 170 -6.08 -2.05 12.93
CA HIS A 170 -6.71 -1.40 14.07
C HIS A 170 -7.65 -2.35 14.82
N ARG A 171 -8.56 -3.04 14.12
CA ARG A 171 -9.51 -3.97 14.76
C ARG A 171 -8.83 -5.16 15.43
N ILE A 172 -7.80 -5.73 14.79
CA ILE A 172 -7.16 -6.95 15.30
C ILE A 172 -6.17 -6.67 16.44
N PHE A 173 -5.46 -5.54 16.40
CA PHE A 173 -4.35 -5.26 17.33
C PHE A 173 -4.59 -4.11 18.31
N ILE A 174 -5.57 -3.24 18.08
CA ILE A 174 -5.79 -2.04 18.92
C ILE A 174 -7.20 -2.03 19.52
N GLY A 175 -8.26 -2.13 18.70
CA GLY A 175 -9.67 -2.20 19.13
C GLY A 175 -10.26 -0.92 19.73
N LYS A 176 -9.44 0.04 20.18
CA LYS A 176 -9.87 1.28 20.86
C LYS A 176 -9.35 2.55 20.19
N GLY A 177 -10.15 3.62 20.26
CA GLY A 177 -9.80 4.94 19.72
C GLY A 177 -9.97 5.07 18.21
N ASP A 178 -9.67 6.27 17.69
CA ASP A 178 -9.81 6.60 16.28
C ASP A 178 -8.56 6.19 15.47
N PRO A 179 -8.68 5.25 14.49
CA PRO A 179 -7.54 4.82 13.67
C PRO A 179 -6.87 5.97 12.91
N LYS A 180 -7.61 7.02 12.53
CA LYS A 180 -7.04 8.18 11.83
C LYS A 180 -6.05 8.95 12.70
N LYS A 181 -6.30 9.02 14.01
CA LYS A 181 -5.40 9.64 15.00
C LYS A 181 -4.23 8.72 15.39
N GLN A 182 -4.26 7.47 14.96
CA GLN A 182 -3.29 6.41 15.27
C GLN A 182 -2.48 5.96 14.05
N LYS A 183 -2.45 6.76 12.96
CA LYS A 183 -1.82 6.39 11.69
C LYS A 183 -0.34 6.00 11.80
N ALA A 184 0.46 6.74 12.59
CA ALA A 184 1.89 6.41 12.81
C ALA A 184 2.07 5.05 13.50
N THR A 185 1.22 4.79 14.49
CA THR A 185 1.11 3.52 15.21
C THR A 185 0.76 2.35 14.28
N LEU A 186 -0.19 2.56 13.37
CA LEU A 186 -0.62 1.54 12.41
C LEU A 186 0.43 1.27 11.32
N TRP A 187 1.21 2.29 10.94
CA TRP A 187 2.38 2.10 10.07
C TRP A 187 3.45 1.20 10.72
N MET A 188 3.81 1.49 11.98
CA MET A 188 4.75 0.63 12.73
C MET A 188 4.24 -0.81 12.87
N LEU A 189 2.92 -0.99 13.03
CA LEU A 189 2.32 -2.33 13.04
C LEU A 189 2.48 -3.03 11.69
N SER A 190 2.17 -2.34 10.60
CA SER A 190 2.31 -2.91 9.24
C SER A 190 3.74 -3.39 8.99
N GLU A 191 4.74 -2.56 9.28
CA GLU A 191 6.17 -2.90 9.17
C GLU A 191 6.56 -4.10 10.03
N LYS A 192 6.12 -4.13 11.29
CA LYS A 192 6.46 -5.22 12.21
C LYS A 192 5.79 -6.54 11.85
N LEU A 193 4.66 -6.51 11.14
CA LEU A 193 3.86 -7.71 10.87
C LEU A 193 4.23 -8.39 9.56
N ILE A 194 4.99 -7.75 8.67
CA ILE A 194 5.46 -8.40 7.44
C ILE A 194 6.39 -9.57 7.79
N PRO A 195 6.08 -10.80 7.36
CA PRO A 195 7.01 -11.92 7.44
C PRO A 195 8.11 -11.75 6.38
N ARG A 196 9.35 -12.08 6.74
CA ARG A 196 10.50 -11.99 5.84
C ARG A 196 10.31 -12.86 4.59
N GLY A 197 10.56 -12.30 3.41
CA GLY A 197 10.42 -12.95 2.11
C GLY A 197 8.96 -13.23 1.71
N LYS A 198 8.00 -12.58 2.37
CA LYS A 198 6.56 -12.76 2.15
C LYS A 198 5.81 -11.44 2.03
N GLY A 199 6.52 -10.32 1.80
CA GLY A 199 5.94 -8.99 1.62
C GLY A 199 4.78 -8.96 0.63
N TYR A 200 4.97 -9.52 -0.57
CA TYR A 200 3.95 -9.57 -1.63
C TYR A 200 2.64 -10.23 -1.14
N ASP A 201 2.70 -11.52 -0.80
CA ASP A 201 1.52 -12.30 -0.42
C ASP A 201 0.83 -11.70 0.82
N PHE A 202 1.63 -11.23 1.78
CA PHE A 202 1.12 -10.67 3.01
C PHE A 202 0.36 -9.35 2.77
N ASN A 203 0.91 -8.46 1.96
CA ASN A 203 0.29 -7.18 1.61
C ASN A 203 -0.96 -7.39 0.75
N GLN A 204 -0.90 -8.26 -0.26
CA GLN A 204 -2.08 -8.61 -1.08
C GLN A 204 -3.17 -9.25 -0.22
N GLY A 205 -2.79 -10.16 0.69
CA GLY A 205 -3.67 -10.77 1.68
C GLY A 205 -4.32 -9.75 2.59
N LEU A 206 -3.57 -8.77 3.13
CA LEU A 206 -4.12 -7.69 3.96
C LEU A 206 -5.18 -6.87 3.21
N MET A 207 -4.90 -6.50 1.95
CA MET A 207 -5.80 -5.72 1.12
C MET A 207 -7.08 -6.48 0.80
N ASP A 208 -6.96 -7.73 0.34
CA ASP A 208 -8.11 -8.58 0.01
C ASP A 208 -8.94 -8.90 1.25
N PHE A 209 -8.27 -9.22 2.37
CA PHE A 209 -8.95 -9.52 3.62
C PHE A 209 -9.76 -8.33 4.12
N GLY A 210 -9.20 -7.13 4.03
CA GLY A 210 -9.90 -5.88 4.34
C GLY A 210 -11.08 -5.64 3.40
N ALA A 211 -10.92 -5.92 2.11
CA ALA A 211 -11.95 -5.69 1.10
C ALA A 211 -13.12 -6.70 1.17
N MET A 212 -12.84 -7.96 1.51
CA MET A 212 -13.80 -9.07 1.36
C MET A 212 -14.37 -9.57 2.70
N VAL A 213 -13.56 -9.58 3.77
CA VAL A 213 -13.95 -10.18 5.07
C VAL A 213 -14.14 -9.11 6.12
N CYS A 214 -13.08 -8.35 6.41
CA CYS A 214 -13.08 -7.29 7.41
C CYS A 214 -13.54 -5.96 6.80
N THR A 215 -14.73 -5.96 6.20
CA THR A 215 -15.32 -4.81 5.49
C THR A 215 -15.60 -3.63 6.42
N ALA A 216 -15.73 -2.43 5.85
CA ALA A 216 -16.00 -1.22 6.64
C ALA A 216 -17.34 -1.30 7.39
N ARG A 217 -18.37 -1.85 6.73
CA ARG A 217 -19.73 -2.02 7.27
C ARG A 217 -20.10 -3.50 7.20
N LYS A 218 -20.67 -4.03 8.27
CA LYS A 218 -21.09 -5.44 8.39
C LYS A 218 -19.96 -6.43 8.03
N PRO A 219 -18.83 -6.43 8.77
CA PRO A 219 -17.76 -7.40 8.54
C PRO A 219 -18.25 -8.84 8.80
N PHE A 220 -17.69 -9.80 8.06
CA PHE A 220 -18.05 -11.22 8.16
C PHE A 220 -17.33 -11.90 9.35
N CYS A 221 -17.52 -11.37 10.56
CA CYS A 221 -16.77 -11.80 11.75
C CYS A 221 -16.96 -13.28 12.10
N MET A 222 -18.10 -13.88 11.78
CA MET A 222 -18.35 -15.31 12.02
C MET A 222 -17.45 -16.22 11.19
N LEU A 223 -17.06 -15.77 9.99
CA LEU A 223 -16.18 -16.51 9.06
C LEU A 223 -14.73 -16.00 9.13
N CYS A 224 -14.44 -15.04 10.01
CA CYS A 224 -13.14 -14.41 10.10
C CYS A 224 -12.14 -15.34 10.80
N PRO A 225 -11.03 -15.74 10.14
CA PRO A 225 -10.00 -16.58 10.75
C PRO A 225 -9.25 -15.88 11.90
N MET A 226 -9.44 -14.56 12.07
CA MET A 226 -8.80 -13.75 13.12
C MET A 226 -9.70 -13.52 14.34
N ARG A 227 -10.92 -14.09 14.36
CA ARG A 227 -11.94 -13.79 15.37
C ARG A 227 -11.45 -13.97 16.81
N ASP A 228 -10.78 -15.08 17.14
CA ASP A 228 -10.25 -15.38 18.48
C ASP A 228 -9.06 -14.49 18.90
N ILE A 229 -8.47 -13.73 17.98
CA ILE A 229 -7.36 -12.81 18.27
C ILE A 229 -7.70 -11.35 18.00
N CYS A 230 -8.93 -11.03 17.61
CA CYS A 230 -9.41 -9.69 17.29
C CYS A 230 -9.88 -8.95 18.55
N HIS A 231 -9.66 -7.64 18.63
CA HIS A 231 -10.12 -6.82 19.77
C HIS A 231 -11.53 -6.22 19.56
N THR A 232 -12.12 -6.41 18.39
CA THR A 232 -13.43 -5.86 17.98
C THR A 232 -14.34 -6.94 17.43
#